data_AF-A0A7C1KVV4-F1
#
_entry.id   AF-A0A7C1KVV4-F1
#
_cell.length_a   1.000
_cell.length_b   1.000
_cell.length_c   1.000
_cell.angle_alpha   90.00
_cell.angle_beta   90.00
_cell.angle_gamma   90.00
#
_symmetry.space_group_name_H-M   'P 1'
#
loop_
_entity.id
_entity.type
_entity.pdbx_description
1 polymer ?
#
loop_
_entity_poly.entity_id
_entity_poly.type
_entity_poly.pdbx_seq_one_letter_code
_entity_poly.pdbx_strand_id
1 'polypeptide(L)'
;MVILLFLSIVLSGCLGSEKKNDNQYIGDSSDVAKEMVLAFENLKRASKLEEESYQEERKDNYEKAIKLTKEATKWNEEALNHFLYASNKTVDPLANEFIDYYLEATKNYIKADEAMINKFEFKIKGDFESAKKASEEAREFYRNGGKLQIKAKELSVKI
;
A
#
# COMPACT_ATOMS: atom_id res chain seq x y z
N MET A 1 -8.33 -30.04 51.49
CA MET A 1 -7.01 -29.58 51.98
C MET A 1 -5.97 -30.57 51.48
N VAL A 2 -5.09 -30.09 50.58
CA VAL A 2 -3.83 -30.67 50.08
C VAL A 2 -3.87 -32.12 49.56
N ILE A 3 -4.12 -32.28 48.26
CA ILE A 3 -3.77 -33.49 47.49
C ILE A 3 -2.44 -33.18 46.79
N LEU A 4 -1.40 -33.92 47.18
CA LEU A 4 -0.10 -33.93 46.54
C LEU A 4 0.34 -35.40 46.51
N LEU A 5 0.21 -36.05 45.35
CA LEU A 5 1.04 -37.21 45.02
C LEU A 5 0.98 -37.53 43.52
N PHE A 6 2.11 -37.20 42.91
CA PHE A 6 2.64 -37.57 41.61
C PHE A 6 2.53 -39.06 41.26
N LEU A 7 2.23 -39.35 39.99
CA LEU A 7 2.68 -40.48 39.16
C LEU A 7 2.16 -40.15 37.74
N SER A 8 2.92 -40.16 36.65
CA SER A 8 4.09 -40.97 36.31
C SER A 8 4.87 -40.33 35.15
N ILE A 9 6.19 -40.46 35.27
CA ILE A 9 7.24 -40.16 34.30
C ILE A 9 7.07 -41.01 33.03
N VAL A 10 7.19 -40.40 31.85
CA VAL A 10 7.86 -41.04 30.70
C VAL A 10 8.89 -40.06 30.16
N LEU A 11 10.10 -40.17 30.70
CA LEU A 11 11.33 -39.74 30.06
C LEU A 11 11.69 -40.81 29.03
N SER A 12 11.75 -40.45 27.75
CA SER A 12 12.82 -40.84 26.82
C SER A 12 12.50 -40.41 25.39
N GLY A 13 13.29 -39.47 24.86
CA GLY A 13 13.36 -39.24 23.42
C GLY A 13 13.83 -37.85 23.01
N CYS A 14 15.10 -37.76 22.65
CA CYS A 14 15.73 -36.70 21.84
C CYS A 14 16.06 -35.36 22.52
N LEU A 15 17.31 -35.35 23.03
CA LEU A 15 18.30 -34.31 22.79
C LEU A 15 17.99 -33.35 21.63
N GLY A 16 18.24 -32.06 21.89
CA GLY A 16 18.78 -31.17 20.88
C GLY A 16 17.78 -30.23 20.24
N SER A 17 17.43 -29.20 21.00
CA SER A 17 17.16 -27.82 20.57
C SER A 17 16.05 -27.29 21.47
N GLU A 18 16.43 -26.65 22.58
CA GLU A 18 15.69 -25.47 22.96
C GLU A 18 15.74 -24.58 21.73
N LYS A 19 14.66 -24.58 20.92
CA LYS A 19 14.37 -23.42 20.11
C LYS A 19 14.24 -22.31 21.13
N LYS A 20 15.34 -21.55 21.29
CA LYS A 20 15.26 -20.19 21.77
C LYS A 20 14.07 -19.61 21.04
N ASN A 21 13.07 -19.24 21.82
CA ASN A 21 11.94 -18.52 21.32
C ASN A 21 12.50 -17.14 20.98
N ASP A 22 13.13 -17.04 19.80
CA ASP A 22 13.70 -15.81 19.24
C ASP A 22 12.59 -14.86 18.77
N ASN A 23 11.36 -15.04 19.26
CA ASN A 23 10.38 -13.96 19.36
C ASN A 23 10.77 -12.98 20.50
N GLN A 24 12.06 -12.68 20.62
CA GLN A 24 12.50 -11.43 21.20
C GLN A 24 11.99 -10.32 20.27
N TYR A 25 10.86 -9.77 20.70
CA TYR A 25 10.34 -8.46 20.36
C TYR A 25 11.42 -7.47 19.92
N ILE A 26 11.45 -7.12 18.63
CA ILE A 26 12.02 -5.88 18.10
C ILE A 26 11.19 -5.44 16.88
N GLY A 27 9.92 -5.13 17.12
CA GLY A 27 9.18 -4.21 16.27
C GLY A 27 8.91 -3.00 17.12
N ASP A 28 9.83 -2.03 17.14
CA ASP A 28 9.57 -0.79 17.84
C ASP A 28 8.35 -0.15 17.16
N SER A 29 7.25 0.06 17.88
CA SER A 29 6.05 0.72 17.32
C SER A 29 6.38 2.06 16.64
N SER A 30 7.50 2.68 17.06
CA SER A 30 8.18 3.80 16.40
C SER A 30 8.47 3.54 14.91
N ASP A 31 8.96 2.36 14.55
CA ASP A 31 9.32 2.00 13.19
C ASP A 31 8.06 1.89 12.31
N VAL A 32 6.99 1.25 12.80
CA VAL A 32 5.71 1.18 12.07
C VAL A 32 5.16 2.59 11.83
N ALA A 33 5.11 3.43 12.87
CA ALA A 33 4.60 4.80 12.75
C ALA A 33 5.44 5.64 11.77
N LYS A 34 6.77 5.53 11.83
CA LYS A 34 7.69 6.23 10.93
C LYS A 34 7.47 5.83 9.47
N GLU A 35 7.35 4.54 9.20
CA GLU A 35 7.13 4.02 7.85
C GLU A 35 5.77 4.45 7.31
N MET A 36 4.74 4.49 8.16
CA MET A 36 3.43 5.03 7.79
C MET A 36 3.50 6.52 7.42
N VAL A 37 4.25 7.34 8.18
CA VAL A 37 4.47 8.75 7.83
C VAL A 37 5.13 8.88 6.47
N LEU A 38 6.20 8.12 6.20
CA LEU A 38 6.89 8.13 4.91
C LEU A 38 5.97 7.70 3.76
N ALA A 39 5.15 6.67 3.97
CA ALA A 39 4.17 6.21 2.99
C ALA A 39 3.18 7.31 2.63
N PHE A 40 2.62 8.00 3.63
CA PHE A 40 1.67 9.10 3.40
C PHE A 40 2.30 10.32 2.76
N GLU A 41 3.54 10.66 3.10
CA GLU A 41 4.27 11.72 2.41
C GLU A 41 4.47 11.41 0.92
N ASN A 42 4.80 10.16 0.60
CA ASN A 42 4.96 9.70 -0.78
C ASN A 42 3.63 9.71 -1.54
N LEU A 43 2.53 9.25 -0.94
CA LEU A 43 1.20 9.39 -1.54
C LEU A 43 0.83 10.86 -1.81
N LYS A 44 1.19 11.77 -0.90
CA LYS A 44 0.97 13.22 -1.10
C LYS A 44 1.80 13.77 -2.26
N ARG A 45 3.04 13.33 -2.41
CA ARG A 45 3.91 13.69 -3.56
C ARG A 45 3.32 13.18 -4.87
N ALA A 46 2.89 11.92 -4.91
CA ALA A 46 2.24 11.32 -6.07
C ALA A 46 0.97 12.09 -6.48
N SER A 47 0.06 12.33 -5.53
CA SER A 47 -1.22 13.02 -5.79
C SER A 47 -1.02 14.43 -6.34
N LYS A 48 0.00 15.17 -5.88
CA LYS A 48 0.33 16.49 -6.44
C LYS A 48 0.76 16.39 -7.90
N LEU A 49 1.60 15.41 -8.25
CA LEU A 49 2.05 15.20 -9.62
C LEU A 49 0.93 14.71 -10.54
N GLU A 50 0.02 13.87 -10.04
CA GLU A 50 -1.20 13.47 -10.74
C GLU A 50 -2.08 14.69 -11.04
N GLU A 51 -2.30 15.58 -10.08
CA GLU A 51 -3.03 16.83 -10.29
C GLU A 51 -2.36 17.71 -11.36
N GLU A 52 -1.04 17.89 -11.28
CA GLU A 52 -0.27 18.63 -12.28
C GLU A 52 -0.37 17.97 -13.67
N SER A 53 -0.33 16.64 -13.74
CA SER A 53 -0.52 15.87 -14.97
C SER A 53 -1.87 16.16 -15.62
N TYR A 54 -2.96 16.19 -14.83
CA TYR A 54 -4.29 16.58 -15.33
C TYR A 54 -4.35 18.03 -15.83
N GLN A 55 -3.58 18.95 -15.25
CA GLN A 55 -3.52 20.33 -15.76
C GLN A 55 -2.76 20.42 -17.08
N GLU A 56 -1.71 19.62 -17.27
CA GLU A 56 -1.00 19.54 -18.55
C GLU A 56 -1.84 18.85 -19.63
N GLU A 57 -2.62 17.83 -19.27
CA GLU A 57 -3.61 17.22 -20.18
C GLU A 57 -4.58 18.27 -20.73
N ARG A 58 -5.11 19.15 -19.88
CA ARG A 58 -6.06 20.22 -20.29
C ARG A 58 -5.46 21.25 -21.24
N LYS A 59 -4.13 21.28 -21.35
CA LYS A 59 -3.37 22.14 -22.27
C LYS A 59 -2.87 21.36 -23.49
N ASP A 60 -3.32 20.12 -23.67
CA ASP A 60 -2.85 19.18 -24.70
C ASP A 60 -1.34 18.87 -24.63
N ASN A 61 -0.69 19.11 -23.48
CA ASN A 61 0.73 18.82 -23.26
C ASN A 61 0.93 17.35 -22.81
N TYR A 62 0.60 16.42 -23.71
CA TYR A 62 0.55 14.99 -23.38
C TYR A 62 1.92 14.39 -23.02
N GLU A 63 3.03 14.79 -23.65
CA GLU A 63 4.34 14.27 -23.26
C GLU A 63 4.72 14.68 -21.83
N LYS A 64 4.38 15.91 -21.43
CA LYS A 64 4.62 16.40 -20.08
C LYS A 64 3.72 15.70 -19.07
N ALA A 65 2.44 15.49 -19.41
CA ALA A 65 1.51 14.71 -18.58
C ALA A 65 2.01 13.27 -18.35
N ILE A 66 2.52 12.60 -19.39
CA ILE A 66 3.16 11.27 -19.27
C ILE A 66 4.35 11.32 -18.31
N LYS A 67 5.24 12.31 -18.45
CA LYS A 67 6.42 12.44 -17.57
C LYS A 67 6.01 12.60 -16.10
N LEU A 68 5.06 13.49 -15.82
CA LEU A 68 4.55 13.72 -14.47
C LEU A 68 3.89 12.47 -13.88
N THR A 69 3.09 11.76 -14.69
CA THR A 69 2.41 10.53 -14.25
C THR A 69 3.42 9.43 -13.93
N LYS A 70 4.47 9.25 -14.76
CA LYS A 70 5.57 8.31 -14.46
C LYS A 70 6.32 8.66 -13.17
N GLU A 71 6.43 9.95 -12.84
CA GLU A 71 7.03 10.38 -11.58
C GLU A 71 6.09 10.11 -10.40
N ALA A 72 4.79 10.35 -10.56
CA ALA A 72 3.77 9.97 -9.57
C ALA A 72 3.79 8.46 -9.28
N THR A 73 3.89 7.62 -10.31
CA THR A 73 3.98 6.17 -10.17
C THR A 73 5.14 5.75 -9.28
N LYS A 74 6.32 6.36 -9.43
CA LYS A 74 7.48 6.07 -8.57
C LYS A 74 7.20 6.39 -7.11
N TRP A 75 6.57 7.54 -6.83
CA TRP A 75 6.18 7.89 -5.46
C TRP A 75 5.10 6.94 -4.91
N ASN A 76 4.16 6.49 -5.75
CA ASN A 76 3.19 5.46 -5.37
C ASN A 76 3.88 4.10 -5.07
N GLU A 77 4.89 3.70 -5.85
CA GLU A 77 5.71 2.50 -5.58
C GLU A 77 6.51 2.62 -4.27
N GLU A 78 7.09 3.78 -3.99
CA GLU A 78 7.78 4.03 -2.73
C GLU A 78 6.81 3.98 -1.54
N ALA A 79 5.62 4.57 -1.67
CA ALA A 79 4.58 4.46 -0.64
C ALA A 79 4.18 3.00 -0.40
N LEU A 80 4.02 2.22 -1.48
CA LEU A 80 3.69 0.80 -1.40
C LEU A 80 4.74 0.01 -0.61
N ASN A 81 6.02 0.29 -0.84
CA ASN A 81 7.13 -0.37 -0.13
C ASN A 81 7.11 -0.06 1.37
N HIS A 82 6.83 1.20 1.75
CA HIS A 82 6.70 1.58 3.16
C HIS A 82 5.48 0.92 3.82
N PHE A 83 4.32 0.84 3.15
CA PHE A 83 3.17 0.09 3.66
C PHE A 83 3.47 -1.40 3.83
N LEU A 84 4.15 -2.03 2.87
CA LEU A 84 4.59 -3.43 2.97
C LEU A 84 5.50 -3.65 4.17
N TYR A 85 6.45 -2.75 4.40
CA TYR A 85 7.33 -2.83 5.57
C TYR A 85 6.52 -2.73 6.87
N ALA A 86 5.65 -1.72 6.96
CA ALA A 86 4.80 -1.50 8.14
C ALA A 86 3.89 -2.70 8.44
N SER A 87 3.24 -3.27 7.42
CA SER A 87 2.38 -4.45 7.55
C SER A 87 3.16 -5.67 8.08
N ASN A 88 4.38 -5.90 7.59
CA ASN A 88 5.21 -7.01 8.05
C ASN A 88 5.74 -6.85 9.49
N LYS A 89 5.68 -5.64 10.05
CA LYS A 89 6.19 -5.31 11.40
C LYS A 89 5.10 -5.15 12.45
N THR A 90 3.88 -4.81 12.05
CA THR A 90 2.77 -4.70 13.00
C THR A 90 2.31 -6.07 13.48
N VAL A 91 1.94 -6.14 14.75
CA VAL A 91 1.27 -7.31 15.35
C VAL A 91 -0.16 -6.99 15.79
N ASP A 92 -0.57 -5.71 15.68
CA ASP A 92 -1.93 -5.27 15.96
C ASP A 92 -2.80 -5.59 14.73
N PRO A 93 -3.84 -6.45 14.87
CA PRO A 93 -4.72 -6.81 13.77
C PRO A 93 -5.47 -5.61 13.16
N LEU A 94 -5.87 -4.63 13.96
CA LEU A 94 -6.58 -3.44 13.46
C LEU A 94 -5.63 -2.52 12.70
N ALA A 95 -4.40 -2.33 13.19
CA ALA A 95 -3.38 -1.59 12.47
C ALA A 95 -2.99 -2.31 11.17
N ASN A 96 -2.90 -3.64 11.17
CA ASN A 96 -2.62 -4.40 9.96
C ASN A 96 -3.73 -4.26 8.91
N GLU A 97 -5.00 -4.39 9.32
CA GLU A 97 -6.12 -4.19 8.39
C GLU A 97 -6.15 -2.75 7.82
N PHE A 98 -5.84 -1.75 8.67
CA PHE A 98 -5.70 -0.36 8.22
C PHE A 98 -4.60 -0.21 7.15
N ILE A 99 -3.43 -0.81 7.37
CA ILE A 99 -2.30 -0.78 6.42
C ILE A 99 -2.66 -1.51 5.13
N ASP A 100 -3.30 -2.68 5.22
CA ASP A 100 -3.69 -3.49 4.06
C ASP A 100 -4.63 -2.73 3.12
N TYR A 101 -5.58 -1.96 3.65
CA TYR A 101 -6.43 -1.10 2.81
C TYR A 101 -5.62 -0.05 2.05
N TYR A 102 -4.62 0.57 2.67
CA TYR A 102 -3.76 1.53 1.97
C TYR A 102 -2.83 0.87 0.96
N LEU A 103 -2.33 -0.31 1.27
CA LEU A 103 -1.50 -1.12 0.38
C LEU A 103 -2.27 -1.46 -0.90
N GLU A 104 -3.49 -1.99 -0.76
CA GLU A 104 -4.35 -2.29 -1.91
C GLU A 104 -4.84 -1.03 -2.63
N ALA A 105 -5.08 0.08 -1.92
CA ALA A 105 -5.41 1.36 -2.55
C ALA A 105 -4.25 1.86 -3.42
N THR A 106 -3.02 1.77 -2.93
CA THR A 106 -1.82 2.23 -3.62
C THR A 106 -1.55 1.39 -4.88
N LYS A 107 -1.77 0.07 -4.82
CA LYS A 107 -1.74 -0.80 -6.02
C LYS A 107 -2.76 -0.37 -7.07
N ASN A 108 -3.95 0.07 -6.67
CA ASN A 108 -4.94 0.59 -7.61
C ASN A 108 -4.46 1.92 -8.23
N TYR A 109 -3.83 2.82 -7.47
CA TYR A 109 -3.31 4.07 -8.03
C TYR A 109 -2.19 3.85 -9.03
N ILE A 110 -1.27 2.91 -8.79
CA ILE A 110 -0.25 2.52 -9.77
C ILE A 110 -0.90 2.06 -11.09
N LYS A 111 -1.92 1.21 -11.03
CA LYS A 111 -2.65 0.78 -12.24
C LYS A 111 -3.42 1.92 -12.91
N ALA A 112 -3.93 2.85 -12.13
CA ALA A 112 -4.58 4.05 -12.65
C ALA A 112 -3.59 4.92 -13.42
N ASP A 113 -2.37 5.09 -12.90
CA ASP A 113 -1.29 5.83 -13.55
C ASP A 113 -0.86 5.16 -14.86
N GLU A 114 -0.73 3.83 -14.89
CA GLU A 114 -0.45 3.06 -16.12
C GLU A 114 -1.52 3.29 -17.19
N ALA A 115 -2.80 3.22 -16.81
CA ALA A 115 -3.91 3.50 -17.72
C ALA A 115 -3.94 4.97 -18.17
N MET A 116 -3.58 5.92 -17.31
CA MET A 116 -3.45 7.33 -17.67
C MET A 116 -2.32 7.58 -18.67
N ILE A 117 -1.17 6.92 -18.52
CA ILE A 117 -0.07 6.97 -19.49
C ILE A 117 -0.57 6.45 -20.84
N ASN A 118 -1.23 5.29 -20.87
CA ASN A 118 -1.80 4.73 -22.11
C ASN A 118 -2.79 5.69 -22.77
N LYS A 119 -3.68 6.31 -21.99
CA LYS A 119 -4.62 7.34 -22.47
C LYS A 119 -3.88 8.46 -23.19
N PHE A 120 -2.82 9.00 -22.60
CA PHE A 120 -2.05 10.10 -23.20
C PHE A 120 -1.31 9.65 -24.46
N GLU A 121 -0.73 8.45 -24.47
CA GLU A 121 -0.08 7.89 -25.66
C GLU A 121 -1.07 7.70 -26.83
N PHE A 122 -2.30 7.28 -26.55
CA PHE A 122 -3.35 7.20 -27.56
C PHE A 122 -3.79 8.58 -28.07
N LYS A 123 -3.90 9.58 -27.19
CA LYS A 123 -4.20 10.95 -27.59
C LYS A 123 -3.14 11.54 -28.51
N ILE A 124 -1.85 11.31 -28.23
CA ILE A 124 -0.73 11.72 -29.12
C ILE A 124 -0.89 11.10 -30.52
N LYS A 125 -1.34 9.85 -30.61
CA LYS A 125 -1.57 9.13 -31.87
C LYS A 125 -2.88 9.49 -32.56
N GLY A 126 -3.75 10.30 -31.94
CA GLY A 126 -5.09 10.60 -32.44
C GLY A 126 -6.10 9.45 -32.29
N ASP A 127 -5.78 8.41 -31.53
CA ASP A 127 -6.69 7.29 -31.25
C ASP A 127 -7.60 7.61 -30.06
N PHE A 128 -8.63 8.41 -30.32
CA PHE A 128 -9.52 8.89 -29.26
C PHE A 128 -10.41 7.79 -28.66
N GLU A 129 -10.70 6.72 -29.39
CA GLU A 129 -11.49 5.60 -28.86
C GLU A 129 -10.68 4.82 -27.81
N SER A 130 -9.44 4.46 -28.12
CA SER A 130 -8.56 3.78 -27.18
C SER A 130 -8.21 4.68 -25.99
N ALA A 131 -8.00 5.98 -26.25
CA ALA A 131 -7.80 6.96 -25.16
C ALA A 131 -8.99 7.02 -24.20
N LYS A 132 -10.22 6.98 -24.73
CA LYS A 132 -11.44 6.96 -23.90
C LYS A 132 -11.50 5.70 -23.02
N LYS A 133 -11.23 4.52 -23.59
CA LYS A 133 -11.22 3.25 -22.84
C LYS A 133 -10.18 3.26 -21.72
N ALA A 134 -8.95 3.69 -22.02
CA ALA A 134 -7.89 3.81 -21.02
C ALA A 134 -8.26 4.83 -19.91
N SER A 135 -8.96 5.92 -20.26
CA SER A 135 -9.47 6.87 -19.27
C SER A 135 -10.56 6.28 -18.37
N GLU A 136 -11.40 5.39 -18.89
CA GLU A 136 -12.45 4.70 -18.12
C GLU A 136 -11.83 3.68 -17.16
N GLU A 137 -10.82 2.95 -17.61
CA GLU A 137 -10.02 2.03 -16.80
C GLU A 137 -9.30 2.76 -15.65
N ALA A 138 -8.61 3.86 -15.95
CA ALA A 138 -7.97 4.69 -14.92
C ALA A 138 -8.98 5.17 -13.86
N ARG A 139 -10.17 5.61 -14.29
CA ARG A 139 -11.24 6.06 -13.39
C ARG A 139 -11.73 4.93 -12.49
N GLU A 140 -11.85 3.72 -13.01
CA GLU A 140 -12.25 2.56 -12.21
C GLU A 140 -11.23 2.26 -11.12
N PHE A 141 -9.94 2.25 -11.45
CA PHE A 141 -8.88 2.04 -10.48
C PHE A 141 -8.83 3.15 -9.41
N TYR A 142 -8.87 4.43 -9.79
CA TYR A 142 -8.95 5.52 -8.81
C TYR A 142 -10.17 5.39 -7.89
N ARG A 143 -11.33 5.02 -8.44
CA ARG A 143 -12.55 4.80 -7.63
C ARG A 143 -12.37 3.65 -6.65
N ASN A 144 -11.74 2.56 -7.08
CA ASN A 144 -11.51 1.40 -6.22
C ASN A 144 -10.48 1.73 -5.12
N GLY A 145 -9.40 2.44 -5.44
CA GLY A 145 -8.46 2.97 -4.45
C GLY A 145 -9.12 3.89 -3.42
N GLY A 146 -9.96 4.83 -3.87
CA GLY A 146 -10.70 5.72 -2.99
C GLY A 146 -11.67 5.00 -2.05
N LYS A 147 -12.36 3.95 -2.51
CA LYS A 147 -13.20 3.12 -1.63
C LYS A 147 -12.40 2.44 -0.52
N LEU A 148 -11.19 1.97 -0.82
CA LEU A 148 -10.31 1.34 0.16
C LEU A 148 -9.81 2.35 1.19
N GLN A 149 -9.44 3.57 0.76
CA GLN A 149 -9.06 4.65 1.68
C GLN A 149 -10.22 5.07 2.61
N ILE A 150 -11.46 5.06 2.11
CA ILE A 150 -12.64 5.30 2.96
C ILE A 150 -12.74 4.23 4.05
N LYS A 151 -12.59 2.95 3.71
CA LYS A 151 -12.57 1.87 4.70
C LYS A 151 -11.44 2.02 5.72
N ALA A 152 -10.24 2.41 5.28
CA ALA A 152 -9.13 2.69 6.20
C ALA A 152 -9.47 3.83 7.18
N LYS A 153 -10.12 4.90 6.70
CA LYS A 153 -10.56 6.01 7.55
C LYS A 153 -11.65 5.60 8.55
N GLU A 154 -12.54 4.69 8.16
CA GLU A 154 -13.54 4.11 9.07
C GLU A 154 -12.91 3.23 10.16
N LEU A 155 -11.73 2.65 9.90
CA LEU A 155 -10.94 1.95 10.92
C LEU A 155 -10.16 2.91 11.82
N SER A 156 -9.64 4.02 11.29
CA SER A 156 -8.78 4.93 12.08
C SER A 156 -9.50 5.63 13.24
N VAL A 157 -10.83 5.59 13.30
CA VAL A 157 -11.60 6.10 14.46
C VAL A 157 -11.69 5.08 15.60
N LYS A 158 -11.19 3.86 15.38
CA LYS A 158 -11.19 2.73 16.33
C LYS A 158 -9.78 2.38 16.84
N ILE A 159 -8.74 2.96 16.23
CA ILE A 159 -7.33 2.85 16.60
C ILE A 159 -6.97 4.11 17.40
#